data_AF-A0A7C4HXZ1-F1
#
_entry.id   AF-A0A7C4HXZ1-F1
#
_cell.length_a   1.000
_cell.length_b   1.000
_cell.length_c   1.000
_cell.angle_alpha   90.00
_cell.angle_beta   90.00
_cell.angle_gamma   90.00
#
_symmetry.space_group_name_H-M   'P 1'
#
loop_
_entity.id
_entity.type
_entity.pdbx_description
1 polymer ?
#
loop_
_entity_poly.entity_id
_entity_poly.type
_entity_poly.pdbx_seq_one_letter_code
_entity_poly.pdbx_strand_id
1 'polypeptide(L)' 'MRGLRLNPDRRIVEMVLRGLLRNEAVKGARYCPCRVTTGNPEDDRRIICPCIYHSQEIEAYGRCKCGLFVSGKA' A
#
# COMPACT_ATOMS: atom_id res chain seq x y z
N MET A 1 4.08 -11.79 10.74
CA MET A 1 3.93 -11.61 9.27
C MET A 1 4.31 -12.91 8.57
N ARG A 2 3.43 -13.92 8.53
CA ARG A 2 3.64 -15.13 7.73
C ARG A 2 2.39 -15.30 6.87
N GLY A 3 2.55 -15.40 5.55
CA GLY A 3 1.44 -15.57 4.61
C GLY A 3 0.98 -14.31 3.88
N LEU A 4 1.84 -13.31 3.66
CA LEU A 4 1.58 -12.24 2.68
C LEU A 4 2.49 -12.45 1.47
N ARG A 5 1.93 -12.29 0.27
CA ARG A 5 2.68 -12.33 -0.99
C ARG A 5 2.52 -11.02 -1.72
N LEU A 6 3.48 -10.69 -2.59
CA LEU A 6 3.25 -9.66 -3.59
C LEU A 6 2.19 -10.17 -4.58
N ASN A 7 1.47 -9.22 -5.17
CA ASN A 7 0.53 -9.54 -6.23
C ASN A 7 1.25 -10.27 -7.38
N PRO A 8 0.70 -11.39 -7.89
CA PRO A 8 1.29 -12.12 -9.00
C PRO A 8 1.33 -11.30 -10.30
N ASP A 9 0.46 -10.30 -10.45
CA ASP A 9 0.54 -9.35 -11.56
C ASP A 9 1.68 -8.35 -11.32
N ARG A 10 2.80 -8.60 -12.00
CA ARG A 10 3.99 -7.76 -11.96
C ARG A 10 3.75 -6.32 -12.41
N ARG A 11 2.78 -6.06 -13.30
CA ARG A 11 2.46 -4.69 -13.74
C ARG A 11 1.87 -3.88 -12.59
N ILE A 12 0.99 -4.50 -11.79
CA ILE A 12 0.43 -3.88 -10.59
C ILE A 12 1.54 -3.57 -9.59
N VAL A 13 2.42 -4.55 -9.32
CA VAL A 13 3.55 -4.37 -8.40
C VAL A 13 4.44 -3.22 -8.83
N GLU A 14 4.88 -3.20 -10.09
CA GLU A 14 5.76 -2.15 -10.61
C GLU A 14 5.11 -0.76 -10.57
N MET A 15 3.85 -0.65 -10.96
CA MET A 15 3.10 0.61 -10.90
C MET A 15 3.01 1.14 -9.46
N VAL A 16 2.65 0.29 -8.50
CA VAL A 16 2.51 0.71 -7.09
C VAL A 16 3.87 1.05 -6.48
N LEU A 17 4.92 0.27 -6.75
CA LEU A 17 6.26 0.56 -6.26
C LEU A 17 6.80 1.89 -6.82
N ARG A 18 6.61 2.16 -8.11
CA ARG A 18 6.97 3.47 -8.70
C ARG A 18 6.22 4.62 -8.02
N GLY A 19 4.94 4.45 -7.73
CA GLY A 19 4.15 5.44 -6.99
C GLY A 19 4.66 5.67 -5.57
N LEU A 20 5.01 4.60 -4.84
CA LEU A 20 5.57 4.69 -3.49
C LEU A 20 6.92 5.42 -3.49
N LEU A 21 7.83 5.05 -4.39
CA LEU A 21 9.15 5.68 -4.52
C LEU A 21 9.04 7.16 -4.92
N ARG A 22 8.11 7.49 -5.83
CA ARG A 22 7.84 8.89 -6.20
C ARG A 22 7.34 9.70 -5.00
N ASN A 23 6.43 9.14 -4.20
CA ASN A 23 5.93 9.80 -3.00
C ASN A 23 7.03 9.98 -1.95
N GLU A 24 7.93 9.01 -1.79
CA GLU A 24 9.09 9.14 -0.91
C GLU A 24 10.02 10.27 -1.37
N ALA A 25 10.32 10.33 -2.67
CA ALA A 25 11.18 11.37 -3.24
C ALA A 25 10.58 12.78 -3.15
N VAL A 26 9.27 12.93 -3.38
CA VAL A 26 8.60 14.24 -3.44
C VAL A 26 8.08 14.70 -2.08
N LYS A 27 7.59 13.78 -1.25
CA LYS A 27 6.86 14.08 -0.01
C LYS A 27 7.59 13.60 1.25
N GLY A 28 8.76 12.95 1.11
CA GLY A 28 9.56 12.46 2.23
C GLY A 28 9.07 11.16 2.89
N ALA A 29 7.98 10.56 2.40
CA ALA A 29 7.49 9.28 2.91
C ALA A 29 6.74 8.47 1.83
N ARG A 30 6.70 7.15 2.01
CA ARG A 30 6.03 6.20 1.11
C ARG A 30 4.51 6.19 1.28
N TYR A 31 3.86 7.34 1.09
CA TYR A 31 2.39 7.44 1.09
C TYR A 31 1.78 6.51 0.03
N CYS A 32 0.67 5.81 0.35
CA CYS A 32 0.01 4.92 -0.61
C CYS A 32 -0.37 5.73 -1.85
N PRO A 33 0.06 5.33 -3.06
CA PRO A 33 -0.34 6.01 -4.29
C PRO A 33 -1.85 5.90 -4.57
N CYS A 34 -2.52 5.00 -3.86
CA CYS A 34 -3.95 4.73 -3.93
C CYS A 34 -4.83 5.64 -3.04
N ARG A 35 -4.22 6.54 -2.26
CA ARG A 35 -4.91 7.40 -1.29
C ARG A 35 -4.44 8.84 -1.47
N VAL A 36 -5.38 9.76 -1.27
CA VAL A 36 -5.13 11.19 -1.38
C VAL A 36 -4.50 11.67 -0.08
N THR A 37 -3.38 12.39 -0.18
CA THR A 37 -2.80 13.13 0.95
C THR A 37 -3.60 14.40 1.18
N THR A 38 -4.05 14.64 2.41
CA THR A 38 -4.89 15.79 2.78
C THR A 38 -4.06 17.01 3.18
N GLY A 39 -2.76 16.83 3.45
CA GLY A 39 -1.91 17.87 4.02
C GLY A 39 -2.02 17.97 5.54
N ASN A 40 -2.93 17.22 6.18
CA ASN A 40 -2.96 17.05 7.63
C ASN A 40 -1.99 15.93 8.02
N PRO A 41 -0.94 16.21 8.81
CA PRO A 41 0.05 15.19 9.19
C PRO A 41 -0.53 13.98 9.91
N GLU A 42 -1.58 14.15 10.72
CA GLU A 42 -2.18 13.05 11.48
C GLU A 42 -2.94 12.09 10.58
N ASP A 43 -3.67 12.62 9.60
CA ASP A 43 -4.40 11.82 8.61
C ASP A 43 -3.43 11.17 7.61
N ASP A 44 -2.43 11.93 7.14
CA ASP A 44 -1.48 11.47 6.14
C ASP A 44 -0.58 10.35 6.66
N ARG A 45 -0.23 10.36 7.96
CA ARG A 45 0.50 9.25 8.60
C ARG A 45 -0.22 7.92 8.48
N ARG A 46 -1.56 7.92 8.49
CA ARG A 46 -2.38 6.69 8.39
C ARG A 46 -2.25 6.01 7.04
N ILE A 47 -1.81 6.74 6.01
CA ILE A 47 -1.72 6.25 4.63
C ILE A 47 -0.28 5.99 4.18
N ILE A 48 0.72 6.15 5.06
CA ILE A 48 2.11 5.71 4.80
C ILE A 48 2.15 4.19 4.72
N CYS A 49 2.84 3.64 3.70
CA CYS A 49 2.92 2.20 3.47
C CYS A 49 3.85 1.49 4.48
N PRO A 50 3.42 0.37 5.10
CA PRO A 50 2.08 -0.23 5.06
C PRO A 50 1.06 0.60 5.85
N CYS A 51 -0.06 0.98 5.21
CA CYS A 51 -1.07 1.85 5.82
C CYS A 51 -1.85 1.13 6.92
N ILE A 52 -2.53 1.87 7.80
CA ILE A 52 -3.29 1.27 8.91
C ILE A 52 -4.38 0.29 8.44
N TYR A 53 -4.90 0.48 7.22
CA TYR A 53 -5.93 -0.35 6.61
C TYR A 53 -5.41 -1.67 6.06
N HIS A 54 -4.08 -1.83 5.96
CA HIS A 54 -3.44 -2.91 5.22
C HIS A 54 -3.91 -4.30 5.68
N SER A 55 -3.85 -4.56 6.99
CA SER A 55 -4.25 -5.86 7.55
C SER A 55 -5.74 -6.13 7.39
N GLN A 56 -6.59 -5.14 7.69
CA GLN A 56 -8.04 -5.27 7.60
C GLN A 56 -8.49 -5.51 6.14
N GLU A 57 -7.90 -4.80 5.18
CA GLU A 57 -8.23 -4.97 3.77
C GLU A 57 -7.80 -6.36 3.26
N ILE A 58 -6.64 -6.86 3.69
CA ILE A 58 -6.21 -8.21 3.30
C ILE A 58 -7.07 -9.29 3.93
N GLU A 59 -7.48 -9.12 5.19
CA GLU A 59 -8.39 -10.05 5.86
C GLU A 59 -9.78 -10.06 5.21
N ALA A 60 -10.33 -8.89 4.87
CA ALA A 60 -11.66 -8.77 4.30
C ALA A 60 -11.73 -9.11 2.79
N TYR A 61 -10.70 -8.75 2.02
CA TYR A 61 -10.73 -8.80 0.54
C TYR A 61 -9.62 -9.67 -0.07
N GLY A 62 -8.77 -10.30 0.74
CA GLY A 62 -7.63 -11.07 0.26
C GLY A 62 -6.49 -10.21 -0.32
N ARG A 63 -6.61 -8.87 -0.32
CA ARG A 63 -5.58 -7.94 -0.79
C ARG A 63 -5.71 -6.57 -0.15
N CYS A 64 -4.60 -5.84 -0.06
CA CYS A 64 -4.69 -4.41 0.28
C CYS A 64 -5.30 -3.63 -0.89
N LYS A 65 -5.85 -2.43 -0.65
CA LYS A 65 -6.60 -1.65 -1.65
C LYS A 65 -5.82 -1.33 -2.91
N CYS A 66 -4.54 -0.98 -2.79
CA CYS A 66 -3.66 -0.78 -3.96
C CYS A 66 -3.31 -2.08 -4.70
N GLY A 67 -3.60 -3.24 -4.11
CA GLY A 67 -3.29 -4.54 -4.69
C GLY A 67 -1.81 -4.89 -4.70
N LEU A 68 -0.96 -4.24 -3.90
CA LEU A 68 0.47 -4.61 -3.82
C LEU A 68 0.67 -5.95 -3.10
N PHE A 69 -0.04 -6.12 -1.99
CA PHE A 69 0.02 -7.32 -1.15
C PHE A 69 -1.30 -8.08 -1.22
N VAL A 70 -1.17 -9.41 -1.30
CA VAL A 70 -2.27 -10.37 -1.33
C VAL A 70 -2.10 -11.39 -0.21
N SER A 71 -3.20 -11.98 0.24
CA SER A 71 -3.17 -13.09 1.19
C SER A 71 -2.46 -14.29 0.52
N GLY A 72 -1.58 -14.93 1.29
CA GLY A 72 -0.87 -16.14 0.88
C GLY A 72 -1.60 -17.42 1.28
N LYS A 73 -2.84 -17.32 1.77
CA LYS A 73 -3.72 -18.47 1.95
C LYS A 73 -4.21 -18.87 0.55
N ALA A 74 -3.61 -19.93 0.02
CA ALA A 74 -4.14 -20.66 -1.12
C ALA A 74 -5.51 -21.25 -0.77
#